data_AF-A0A221UZG6-F1
#
_entry.id   AF-A0A221UZG6-F1
#
_cell.length_a   1.000
_cell.length_b   1.000
_cell.length_c   1.000
_cell.angle_alpha   90.00
_cell.angle_beta   90.00
_cell.angle_gamma   90.00
#
_symmetry.space_group_name_H-M   'P 1'
#
loop_
_entity.id
_entity.type
_entity.pdbx_description
1 polymer ?
#
loop_
_entity_poly.entity_id
_entity_poly.type
_entity_poly.pdbx_seq_one_letter_code
_entity_poly.pdbx_strand_id
1 'polypeptide(L)'
;MLFENIGTQLLKILEDNVDSENMQWLLSKIAGIVESESTKDLYLTYSLVPTKIRSEKELSLLLDDKELKAYLEIQHANLQQIGRIYLLYKVLEAKEDFFKAKVANIIEVADKSELETFLKFLVLLPHPENYKVQAVEALRTNISTVFDAIALNNPYPALYFNEQQWNQMYLKAAFMQQNLNEIEQVEKRGNKELTRIISDYAHERWAASREIDPCFWRPVSNFMNEKLLKDMKRLFSSDNIAEQKAAALCCYHSNSSEAKELLTGFPELVKGIENGSITWVSIKE
;
A
#
# COMPACT_ATOMS: atom_id res chain seq x y z
N MET A 1 -8.30 7.34 -4.18
CA MET A 1 -9.06 6.45 -5.07
C MET A 1 -10.11 5.78 -4.20
N LEU A 2 -11.39 5.90 -4.55
CA LEU A 2 -12.48 5.16 -3.93
C LEU A 2 -13.11 4.36 -5.05
N PHE A 3 -13.02 3.03 -4.96
CA PHE A 3 -13.55 2.16 -6.00
C PHE A 3 -15.07 2.02 -5.86
N GLU A 4 -15.77 1.95 -6.99
CA GLU A 4 -17.25 1.89 -7.01
C GLU A 4 -17.74 0.54 -7.52
N ASN A 5 -18.96 0.15 -7.14
CA ASN A 5 -19.63 -1.07 -7.61
C ASN A 5 -18.81 -2.37 -7.42
N ILE A 6 -17.93 -2.39 -6.40
CA ILE A 6 -16.96 -3.47 -6.20
C ILE A 6 -17.60 -4.85 -6.18
N GLY A 7 -18.73 -5.04 -5.49
CA GLY A 7 -19.41 -6.32 -5.44
C GLY A 7 -19.75 -6.87 -6.83
N THR A 8 -20.29 -6.03 -7.71
CA THR A 8 -20.63 -6.40 -9.09
C THR A 8 -19.38 -6.69 -9.92
N GLN A 9 -18.34 -5.89 -9.76
CA GLN A 9 -17.10 -6.06 -10.51
C GLN A 9 -16.37 -7.34 -10.13
N LEU A 10 -16.24 -7.65 -8.82
CA LEU A 10 -15.63 -8.88 -8.35
C LEU A 10 -16.46 -10.11 -8.77
N LEU A 11 -17.80 -10.01 -8.74
CA LEU A 11 -18.66 -11.09 -9.23
C LEU A 11 -18.39 -11.39 -10.70
N LYS A 12 -18.34 -10.37 -11.56
CA LYS A 12 -18.06 -10.55 -12.99
C LYS A 12 -16.73 -11.27 -13.24
N ILE A 13 -15.67 -10.89 -12.52
CA ILE A 13 -14.37 -11.58 -12.63
C ILE A 13 -14.51 -13.05 -12.25
N LEU A 14 -15.24 -13.35 -11.18
CA LEU A 14 -15.43 -14.73 -10.74
C LEU A 14 -16.25 -15.53 -11.76
N GLU A 15 -17.33 -14.98 -12.30
CA GLU A 15 -18.16 -15.62 -13.33
C GLU A 15 -17.39 -15.90 -14.63
N ASP A 16 -16.47 -15.02 -15.02
CA ASP A 16 -15.65 -15.18 -16.22
C ASP A 16 -14.54 -16.23 -16.06
N ASN A 17 -14.15 -16.56 -14.82
CA ASN A 17 -12.93 -17.34 -14.54
C ASN A 17 -13.13 -18.63 -13.74
N VAL A 18 -14.29 -18.81 -13.10
CA VAL A 18 -14.63 -19.97 -12.26
C VAL A 18 -15.74 -20.78 -12.94
N ASP A 19 -15.68 -22.11 -12.85
CA ASP A 19 -16.74 -22.96 -13.37
C ASP A 19 -18.07 -22.76 -12.61
N SER A 20 -19.18 -23.13 -13.26
CA SER A 20 -20.52 -22.92 -12.73
C SER A 20 -20.77 -23.64 -11.40
N GLU A 21 -20.16 -24.81 -11.17
CA GLU A 21 -20.35 -25.58 -9.94
C GLU A 21 -19.72 -24.85 -8.75
N ASN A 22 -18.46 -24.44 -8.88
CA ASN A 22 -17.75 -23.72 -7.82
C ASN A 22 -18.31 -22.30 -7.59
N MET A 23 -18.83 -21.65 -8.63
CA MET A 23 -19.58 -20.39 -8.47
C MET A 23 -20.87 -20.57 -7.69
N GLN A 24 -21.68 -21.58 -8.01
CA GLN A 24 -22.90 -21.88 -7.26
C GLN A 24 -22.58 -22.25 -5.81
N TRP A 25 -21.49 -22.99 -5.57
CA TRP A 25 -21.01 -23.27 -4.21
C TRP A 25 -20.73 -21.98 -3.43
N LEU A 26 -20.00 -21.02 -4.00
CA LEU A 26 -19.67 -19.77 -3.31
C LEU A 26 -20.94 -18.94 -3.01
N LEU A 27 -21.82 -18.78 -4.00
CA LEU A 27 -23.06 -18.01 -3.85
C LEU A 27 -24.01 -18.64 -2.82
N SER A 28 -24.17 -19.97 -2.86
CA SER A 28 -24.99 -20.70 -1.87
C SER A 28 -24.42 -20.60 -0.46
N LYS A 29 -23.09 -20.65 -0.29
CA LYS A 29 -22.44 -20.44 1.01
C LYS A 29 -22.67 -19.04 1.54
N ILE A 30 -22.50 -18.01 0.70
CA ILE A 30 -22.78 -16.62 1.08
C ILE A 30 -24.24 -16.46 1.53
N ALA A 31 -25.19 -16.98 0.76
CA ALA A 31 -26.61 -16.91 1.09
C ALA A 31 -26.91 -17.57 2.45
N GLY A 32 -26.40 -18.80 2.67
CA GLY A 32 -26.59 -19.51 3.94
C GLY A 32 -25.94 -18.82 5.13
N ILE A 33 -24.74 -18.25 4.96
CA ILE A 33 -24.05 -17.45 6.00
C ILE A 33 -24.88 -16.23 6.39
N VAL A 34 -25.40 -15.50 5.40
CA VAL A 34 -26.20 -14.28 5.64
C VAL A 34 -27.54 -14.62 6.30
N GLU A 35 -28.22 -15.67 5.84
CA GLU A 35 -29.52 -16.09 6.38
C GLU A 35 -29.39 -16.54 7.85
N SER A 36 -28.38 -17.36 8.15
CA SER A 36 -28.16 -17.93 9.48
C SER A 36 -27.30 -17.08 10.42
N GLU A 37 -26.68 -16.00 9.92
CA GLU A 37 -25.70 -15.19 10.65
C GLU A 37 -24.56 -16.03 11.27
N SER A 38 -24.09 -17.03 10.51
CA SER A 38 -23.11 -18.01 11.02
C SER A 38 -21.67 -17.52 10.88
N THR A 39 -21.08 -17.06 11.99
CA THR A 39 -19.63 -16.73 12.08
C THR A 39 -18.75 -17.94 11.75
N LYS A 40 -19.15 -19.13 12.21
CA LYS A 40 -18.41 -20.37 11.97
C LYS A 40 -18.32 -20.66 10.47
N ASP A 41 -19.45 -20.57 9.77
CA ASP A 41 -19.48 -20.85 8.34
C ASP A 41 -18.79 -19.77 7.52
N LEU A 42 -18.79 -18.51 7.98
CA LEU A 42 -17.97 -17.45 7.38
C LEU A 42 -16.49 -17.83 7.39
N TYR A 43 -15.92 -18.13 8.56
CA TYR A 43 -14.49 -18.45 8.66
C TYR A 43 -14.15 -19.74 7.92
N LEU A 44 -14.96 -20.79 8.07
CA LEU A 44 -14.76 -22.05 7.36
C LEU A 44 -14.80 -21.84 5.84
N THR A 45 -15.78 -21.07 5.34
CA THR A 45 -15.89 -20.80 3.90
C THR A 45 -14.70 -19.99 3.40
N TYR A 46 -14.27 -18.97 4.15
CA TYR A 46 -13.09 -18.15 3.82
C TYR A 46 -11.82 -19.00 3.66
N SER A 47 -11.63 -19.99 4.53
CA SER A 47 -10.52 -20.95 4.45
C SER A 47 -10.69 -22.01 3.37
N LEU A 48 -11.92 -22.37 3.01
CA LEU A 48 -12.19 -23.32 1.94
C LEU A 48 -12.11 -22.70 0.54
N VAL A 49 -12.15 -21.37 0.39
CA VAL A 49 -12.09 -20.69 -0.93
C VAL A 49 -10.95 -21.23 -1.81
N PRO A 50 -9.68 -21.35 -1.36
CA PRO A 50 -8.60 -21.91 -2.17
C PRO A 50 -8.83 -23.34 -2.66
N THR A 51 -9.70 -24.12 -2.04
CA THR A 51 -9.98 -25.51 -2.43
C THR A 51 -11.06 -25.62 -3.50
N LYS A 52 -11.89 -24.58 -3.64
CA LYS A 52 -13.05 -24.55 -4.54
C LYS A 52 -12.85 -23.57 -5.69
N ILE A 53 -12.33 -22.38 -5.40
CA ILE A 53 -12.10 -21.32 -6.38
C ILE A 53 -10.71 -21.53 -6.99
N ARG A 54 -10.67 -22.28 -8.08
CA ARG A 54 -9.46 -22.57 -8.85
C ARG A 54 -9.75 -22.46 -10.34
N SER A 55 -8.74 -22.12 -11.11
CA SER A 55 -8.79 -22.19 -12.57
C SER A 55 -7.44 -22.69 -13.08
N GLU A 56 -7.47 -23.54 -14.10
CA GLU A 56 -6.27 -23.96 -14.83
C GLU A 56 -5.83 -22.91 -15.86
N LYS A 57 -6.67 -21.89 -16.10
CA LYS A 57 -6.40 -20.79 -17.02
C LYS A 57 -5.79 -19.61 -16.26
N GLU A 58 -5.02 -18.80 -16.98
CA GLU A 58 -4.59 -17.50 -16.45
C GLU A 58 -5.80 -16.61 -16.13
N LEU A 59 -5.71 -15.86 -15.05
CA LEU A 59 -6.77 -14.96 -14.59
C LEU A 59 -7.01 -13.86 -15.63
N SER A 60 -8.24 -13.77 -16.12
CA SER A 60 -8.68 -12.73 -17.04
C SER A 60 -9.42 -11.62 -16.28
N LEU A 61 -8.83 -10.41 -16.27
CA LEU A 61 -9.43 -9.22 -15.64
C LEU A 61 -10.19 -8.37 -16.69
N LEU A 62 -11.34 -8.88 -17.14
CA LEU A 62 -12.22 -8.19 -18.11
C LEU A 62 -13.14 -7.16 -17.42
N LEU A 63 -12.51 -6.14 -16.84
CA LEU A 63 -13.15 -5.01 -16.18
C LEU A 63 -13.12 -3.76 -17.05
N ASP A 64 -14.24 -3.02 -17.06
CA ASP A 64 -14.31 -1.68 -17.67
C ASP A 64 -13.67 -0.61 -16.79
N ASP A 65 -13.65 -0.85 -15.46
CA ASP A 65 -12.97 -0.01 -14.47
C ASP A 65 -11.45 -0.20 -14.56
N LYS A 66 -10.78 0.78 -15.16
CA LYS A 66 -9.34 0.78 -15.35
C LYS A 66 -8.58 0.92 -14.03
N GLU A 67 -9.15 1.60 -13.04
CA GLU A 67 -8.50 1.84 -11.75
C GLU A 67 -8.49 0.56 -10.92
N LEU A 68 -9.64 -0.10 -10.79
CA LEU A 68 -9.72 -1.40 -10.12
C LEU A 68 -8.86 -2.44 -10.84
N LYS A 69 -8.90 -2.47 -12.17
CA LYS A 69 -8.05 -3.38 -12.96
C LYS A 69 -6.57 -3.17 -12.66
N ALA A 70 -6.08 -1.93 -12.75
CA ALA A 70 -4.69 -1.61 -12.47
C ALA A 70 -4.30 -1.98 -11.02
N TYR A 71 -5.21 -1.77 -10.07
CA TYR A 71 -4.98 -2.14 -8.67
C TYR A 71 -4.85 -3.66 -8.47
N LEU A 72 -5.73 -4.44 -9.10
CA LEU A 72 -5.66 -5.90 -9.04
C LEU A 72 -4.40 -6.43 -9.73
N GLU A 73 -3.98 -5.82 -10.85
CA GLU A 73 -2.77 -6.18 -11.58
C GLU A 73 -1.49 -5.89 -10.78
N ILE A 74 -1.36 -4.69 -10.20
CA ILE A 74 -0.18 -4.31 -9.41
C ILE A 74 -0.07 -5.10 -8.10
N GLN A 75 -1.20 -5.53 -7.53
CA GLN A 75 -1.24 -6.41 -6.36
C GLN A 75 -1.01 -7.90 -6.70
N HIS A 76 -0.90 -8.23 -7.99
CA HIS A 76 -0.84 -9.60 -8.51
C HIS A 76 -2.00 -10.47 -7.97
N ALA A 77 -3.21 -9.91 -8.00
CA ALA A 77 -4.40 -10.57 -7.50
C ALA A 77 -4.61 -11.92 -8.17
N ASN A 78 -4.91 -12.95 -7.38
CA ASN A 78 -5.31 -14.25 -7.90
C ASN A 78 -6.79 -14.53 -7.62
N LEU A 79 -7.33 -15.56 -8.28
CA LEU A 79 -8.75 -15.88 -8.22
C LEU A 79 -9.23 -16.24 -6.80
N GLN A 80 -8.36 -16.85 -5.98
CA GLN A 80 -8.68 -17.22 -4.59
C GLN A 80 -8.81 -15.96 -3.72
N GLN A 81 -7.93 -14.98 -3.92
CA GLN A 81 -8.00 -13.69 -3.25
C GLN A 81 -9.28 -12.95 -3.62
N ILE A 82 -9.62 -12.90 -4.90
CA ILE A 82 -10.86 -12.28 -5.39
C ILE A 82 -12.09 -12.98 -4.77
N GLY A 83 -12.12 -14.32 -4.74
CA GLY A 83 -13.21 -15.08 -4.13
C GLY A 83 -13.37 -14.81 -2.63
N ARG A 84 -12.25 -14.72 -1.89
CA ARG A 84 -12.23 -14.35 -0.47
C ARG A 84 -12.79 -12.96 -0.24
N ILE A 85 -12.33 -11.97 -1.00
CA ILE A 85 -12.78 -10.58 -0.85
C ILE A 85 -14.23 -10.42 -1.27
N TYR A 86 -14.68 -11.13 -2.31
CA TYR A 86 -16.09 -11.16 -2.70
C TYR A 86 -16.97 -11.72 -1.59
N LEU A 87 -16.58 -12.84 -0.95
CA LEU A 87 -17.28 -13.38 0.21
C LEU A 87 -17.41 -12.33 1.33
N LEU A 88 -16.31 -11.68 1.72
CA LEU A 88 -16.33 -10.66 2.76
C LEU A 88 -17.20 -9.46 2.39
N TYR A 89 -17.08 -8.98 1.14
CA TYR A 89 -17.87 -7.87 0.63
C TYR A 89 -19.37 -8.17 0.72
N LYS A 90 -19.81 -9.35 0.25
CA LYS A 90 -21.24 -9.68 0.19
C LYS A 90 -21.87 -9.88 1.57
N VAL A 91 -21.15 -10.47 2.54
CA VAL A 91 -21.70 -10.59 3.90
C VAL A 91 -21.81 -9.24 4.59
N LEU A 92 -20.84 -8.34 4.36
CA LEU A 92 -20.89 -6.97 4.88
C LEU A 92 -22.00 -6.15 4.23
N GLU A 93 -22.12 -6.22 2.90
CA GLU A 93 -23.19 -5.53 2.17
C GLU A 93 -24.58 -5.98 2.62
N ALA A 94 -24.76 -7.26 2.93
CA ALA A 94 -26.05 -7.79 3.36
C ALA A 94 -26.39 -7.42 4.81
N LYS A 95 -25.42 -7.53 5.73
CA LYS A 95 -25.65 -7.38 7.19
C LYS A 95 -24.41 -6.83 7.91
N GLU A 96 -24.05 -5.59 7.64
CA GLU A 96 -22.84 -4.96 8.20
C GLU A 96 -22.79 -5.00 9.73
N ASP A 97 -23.89 -4.64 10.41
CA ASP A 97 -23.96 -4.60 11.88
C ASP A 97 -23.56 -5.93 12.52
N PHE A 98 -23.96 -7.04 11.89
CA PHE A 98 -23.55 -8.35 12.33
C PHE A 98 -22.10 -8.62 11.93
N PHE A 99 -21.76 -8.57 10.64
CA PHE A 99 -20.50 -9.13 10.14
C PHE A 99 -19.27 -8.26 10.35
N LYS A 100 -19.40 -6.95 10.53
CA LYS A 100 -18.27 -6.02 10.69
C LYS A 100 -17.25 -6.50 11.72
N ALA A 101 -17.69 -6.83 12.93
CA ALA A 101 -16.81 -7.31 13.99
C ALA A 101 -16.18 -8.69 13.69
N LYS A 102 -16.85 -9.54 12.91
CA LYS A 102 -16.39 -10.89 12.60
C LYS A 102 -15.35 -10.86 11.49
N VAL A 103 -15.57 -10.04 10.47
CA VAL A 103 -14.56 -9.75 9.44
C VAL A 103 -13.32 -9.13 10.08
N ALA A 104 -13.49 -8.21 11.02
CA ALA A 104 -12.39 -7.64 11.79
C ALA A 104 -11.56 -8.70 12.55
N ASN A 105 -12.19 -9.75 13.06
CA ASN A 105 -11.53 -10.82 13.80
C ASN A 105 -10.79 -11.83 12.91
N ILE A 106 -10.89 -11.73 11.57
CA ILE A 106 -10.12 -12.58 10.65
C ILE A 106 -8.63 -12.46 10.94
N ILE A 107 -8.15 -11.28 11.31
CA ILE A 107 -6.73 -11.05 11.63
C ILE A 107 -6.18 -11.97 12.72
N GLU A 108 -7.03 -12.45 13.64
CA GLU A 108 -6.64 -13.29 14.77
C GLU A 108 -6.61 -14.78 14.43
N VAL A 109 -7.41 -15.20 13.45
CA VAL A 109 -7.63 -16.62 13.12
C VAL A 109 -7.08 -17.02 11.76
N ALA A 110 -6.75 -16.04 10.92
CA ALA A 110 -6.28 -16.24 9.55
C ALA A 110 -4.90 -16.88 9.50
N ASP A 111 -4.71 -17.78 8.54
CA ASP A 111 -3.37 -18.16 8.10
C ASP A 111 -2.67 -16.98 7.38
N LYS A 112 -1.39 -17.20 7.04
CA LYS A 112 -0.57 -16.16 6.38
C LYS A 112 -1.16 -15.68 5.04
N SER A 113 -1.67 -16.59 4.22
CA SER A 113 -2.24 -16.27 2.90
C SER A 113 -3.56 -15.51 3.02
N GLU A 114 -4.35 -15.89 4.02
CA GLU A 114 -5.64 -15.31 4.37
C GLU A 114 -5.48 -13.87 4.86
N LEU A 115 -4.49 -13.66 5.73
CA LEU A 115 -4.15 -12.34 6.24
C LEU A 115 -3.59 -11.44 5.14
N GLU A 116 -2.69 -11.98 4.30
CA GLU A 116 -2.17 -11.24 3.14
C GLU A 116 -3.30 -10.79 2.20
N THR A 117 -4.23 -11.70 1.89
CA THR A 117 -5.42 -11.39 1.08
C THR A 117 -6.24 -10.26 1.69
N PHE A 118 -6.54 -10.39 2.99
CA PHE A 118 -7.36 -9.42 3.71
C PHE A 118 -6.73 -8.02 3.71
N LEU A 119 -5.42 -7.93 3.94
CA LEU A 119 -4.70 -6.65 3.99
C LEU A 119 -4.53 -6.01 2.60
N LYS A 120 -4.16 -6.80 1.58
CA LYS A 120 -4.01 -6.31 0.20
C LYS A 120 -5.28 -5.64 -0.32
N PHE A 121 -6.44 -6.22 -0.03
CA PHE A 121 -7.69 -5.78 -0.64
C PHE A 121 -8.65 -5.15 0.36
N LEU A 122 -8.17 -4.75 1.53
CA LEU A 122 -8.96 -4.15 2.59
C LEU A 122 -9.75 -2.92 2.12
N VAL A 123 -9.15 -2.13 1.22
CA VAL A 123 -9.75 -0.93 0.62
C VAL A 123 -10.97 -1.23 -0.25
N LEU A 124 -11.16 -2.48 -0.68
CA LEU A 124 -12.28 -2.91 -1.52
C LEU A 124 -13.52 -3.31 -0.70
N LEU A 125 -13.39 -3.49 0.63
CA LEU A 125 -14.53 -3.86 1.48
C LEU A 125 -15.49 -2.68 1.66
N PRO A 126 -16.78 -2.92 1.95
CA PRO A 126 -17.70 -1.87 2.39
C PRO A 126 -17.17 -1.19 3.66
N HIS A 127 -17.25 0.14 3.72
CA HIS A 127 -16.80 0.96 4.85
C HIS A 127 -15.39 0.58 5.36
N PRO A 128 -14.37 0.62 4.48
CA PRO A 128 -13.03 0.10 4.78
C PRO A 128 -12.35 0.84 5.96
N GLU A 129 -12.77 2.06 6.28
CA GLU A 129 -12.35 2.83 7.46
C GLU A 129 -12.60 2.10 8.79
N ASN A 130 -13.57 1.17 8.81
CA ASN A 130 -13.90 0.35 9.97
C ASN A 130 -12.74 -0.55 10.42
N TYR A 131 -11.82 -0.87 9.51
CA TYR A 131 -10.75 -1.85 9.74
C TYR A 131 -9.38 -1.23 10.02
N LYS A 132 -9.36 0.07 10.34
CA LYS A 132 -8.11 0.82 10.59
C LYS A 132 -7.29 0.20 11.72
N VAL A 133 -7.95 -0.32 12.76
CA VAL A 133 -7.27 -0.97 13.89
C VAL A 133 -6.50 -2.20 13.42
N GLN A 134 -7.13 -3.04 12.60
CA GLN A 134 -6.55 -4.26 12.05
C GLN A 134 -5.37 -3.94 11.12
N ALA A 135 -5.53 -2.95 10.24
CA ALA A 135 -4.48 -2.50 9.34
C ALA A 135 -3.25 -1.99 10.10
N VAL A 136 -3.45 -1.22 11.19
CA VAL A 136 -2.35 -0.72 12.02
C VAL A 136 -1.72 -1.84 12.84
N GLU A 137 -2.50 -2.79 13.37
CA GLU A 137 -1.97 -3.94 14.10
C GLU A 137 -1.08 -4.80 13.21
N ALA A 138 -1.47 -5.01 11.94
CA ALA A 138 -0.67 -5.76 10.97
C ALA A 138 0.72 -5.17 10.75
N LEU A 139 0.91 -3.85 10.91
CA LEU A 139 2.22 -3.21 10.80
C LEU A 139 3.20 -3.63 11.90
N ARG A 140 2.74 -4.24 13.00
CA ARG A 140 3.64 -4.70 14.08
C ARG A 140 4.42 -5.97 13.72
N THR A 141 3.99 -6.71 12.69
CA THR A 141 4.66 -7.92 12.21
C THR A 141 6.09 -7.68 11.73
N ASN A 142 6.96 -8.68 11.84
CA ASN A 142 8.26 -8.71 11.17
C ASN A 142 8.25 -9.60 9.91
N ILE A 143 7.08 -10.12 9.53
CA ILE A 143 6.91 -10.94 8.32
C ILE A 143 6.70 -9.99 7.14
N SER A 144 7.72 -9.85 6.28
CA SER A 144 7.71 -8.95 5.13
C SER A 144 6.43 -9.03 4.32
N THR A 145 6.02 -10.22 3.88
CA THR A 145 4.82 -10.37 3.03
C THR A 145 3.52 -9.84 3.67
N VAL A 146 3.40 -9.89 5.00
CA VAL A 146 2.22 -9.36 5.72
C VAL A 146 2.31 -7.85 5.86
N PHE A 147 3.50 -7.33 6.14
CA PHE A 147 3.75 -5.90 6.18
C PHE A 147 3.53 -5.27 4.79
N ASP A 148 4.06 -5.89 3.75
CA ASP A 148 4.01 -5.41 2.37
C ASP A 148 2.59 -5.40 1.84
N ALA A 149 1.76 -6.39 2.23
CA ALA A 149 0.35 -6.45 1.87
C ALA A 149 -0.44 -5.18 2.21
N ILE A 150 -0.12 -4.53 3.33
CA ILE A 150 -0.79 -3.28 3.73
C ILE A 150 -0.01 -2.03 3.31
N ALA A 151 1.32 -2.10 3.23
CA ALA A 151 2.16 -0.92 3.02
C ALA A 151 2.49 -0.61 1.55
N LEU A 152 2.60 -1.62 0.69
CA LEU A 152 3.11 -1.48 -0.68
C LEU A 152 1.99 -1.65 -1.72
N ASN A 153 2.04 -0.80 -2.74
CA ASN A 153 1.07 -0.68 -3.84
C ASN A 153 -0.39 -0.63 -3.35
N ASN A 154 -0.61 -0.12 -2.14
CA ASN A 154 -1.88 -0.17 -1.43
C ASN A 154 -2.33 1.25 -1.05
N PRO A 155 -3.49 1.73 -1.52
CA PRO A 155 -3.96 3.08 -1.21
C PRO A 155 -4.52 3.19 0.21
N TYR A 156 -4.76 2.08 0.92
CA TYR A 156 -5.43 2.07 2.22
C TYR A 156 -4.74 2.95 3.27
N PRO A 157 -3.42 2.86 3.51
CA PRO A 157 -2.75 3.71 4.51
C PRO A 157 -2.89 5.21 4.18
N ALA A 158 -2.77 5.56 2.90
CA ALA A 158 -2.85 6.93 2.43
C ALA A 158 -4.27 7.51 2.56
N LEU A 159 -5.30 6.67 2.64
CA LEU A 159 -6.69 7.09 2.85
C LEU A 159 -7.06 7.17 4.32
N TYR A 160 -6.64 6.20 5.14
CA TYR A 160 -7.23 6.00 6.48
C TYR A 160 -6.29 6.19 7.67
N PHE A 161 -4.97 6.10 7.49
CA PHE A 161 -4.05 6.31 8.61
C PHE A 161 -3.98 7.78 9.00
N ASN A 162 -3.86 8.04 10.30
CA ASN A 162 -3.44 9.36 10.78
C ASN A 162 -1.93 9.58 10.52
N GLU A 163 -1.43 10.79 10.79
CA GLU A 163 -0.01 11.12 10.58
C GLU A 163 0.93 10.20 11.36
N GLN A 164 0.64 9.91 12.63
CA GLN A 164 1.48 9.05 13.45
C GLN A 164 1.59 7.63 12.89
N GLN A 165 0.47 7.03 12.52
CA GLN A 165 0.39 5.68 11.94
C GLN A 165 1.11 5.61 10.59
N TRP A 166 0.92 6.62 9.75
CA TRP A 166 1.64 6.77 8.48
C TRP A 166 3.15 6.87 8.69
N ASN A 167 3.60 7.71 9.61
CA ASN A 167 5.02 7.90 9.90
C ASN A 167 5.64 6.60 10.39
N GLN A 168 4.98 5.89 11.31
CA GLN A 168 5.43 4.59 11.79
C GLN A 168 5.54 3.55 10.68
N MET A 169 4.54 3.48 9.79
CA MET A 169 4.58 2.59 8.62
C MET A 169 5.77 2.92 7.72
N TYR A 170 5.94 4.19 7.32
CA TYR A 170 7.00 4.61 6.41
C TYR A 170 8.41 4.33 6.97
N LEU A 171 8.62 4.68 8.25
CA LEU A 171 9.89 4.42 8.93
C LEU A 171 10.16 2.92 9.05
N LYS A 172 9.13 2.12 9.37
CA LYS A 172 9.28 0.67 9.45
C LYS A 172 9.59 0.05 8.10
N ALA A 173 8.95 0.49 7.02
CA ALA A 173 9.25 0.04 5.67
C ALA A 173 10.73 0.28 5.33
N ALA A 174 11.25 1.47 5.67
CA ALA A 174 12.66 1.79 5.46
C ALA A 174 13.59 0.91 6.31
N PHE A 175 13.26 0.66 7.58
CA PHE A 175 14.07 -0.19 8.45
C PHE A 175 14.04 -1.67 8.05
N MET A 176 12.92 -2.13 7.49
CA MET A 176 12.78 -3.44 6.88
C MET A 176 13.40 -3.51 5.47
N GLN A 177 13.96 -2.41 4.97
CA GLN A 177 14.57 -2.29 3.64
C GLN A 177 13.59 -2.65 2.50
N GLN A 178 12.32 -2.30 2.68
CA GLN A 178 11.30 -2.47 1.66
C GLN A 178 11.43 -1.42 0.57
N ASN A 179 10.83 -1.71 -0.60
CA ASN A 179 10.84 -0.78 -1.72
C ASN A 179 9.94 0.44 -1.44
N LEU A 180 10.52 1.53 -0.94
CA LEU A 180 9.79 2.76 -0.62
C LEU A 180 9.10 3.41 -1.82
N ASN A 181 9.51 3.06 -3.06
CA ASN A 181 8.86 3.57 -4.26
C ASN A 181 7.45 2.99 -4.46
N GLU A 182 7.16 1.82 -3.90
CA GLU A 182 5.86 1.16 -3.95
C GLU A 182 4.89 1.70 -2.89
N ILE A 183 5.34 2.54 -1.95
CA ILE A 183 4.42 3.24 -1.06
C ILE A 183 3.76 4.37 -1.85
N GLU A 184 2.43 4.34 -1.93
CA GLU A 184 1.67 5.34 -2.67
C GLU A 184 1.53 6.66 -1.91
N GLN A 185 1.40 7.78 -2.63
CA GLN A 185 1.06 9.10 -2.07
C GLN A 185 2.07 9.65 -1.03
N VAL A 186 3.33 9.21 -1.06
CA VAL A 186 4.37 9.63 -0.09
C VAL A 186 4.54 11.15 -0.05
N GLU A 187 4.57 11.81 -1.20
CA GLU A 187 4.72 13.26 -1.30
C GLU A 187 3.53 14.01 -0.68
N LYS A 188 2.33 13.47 -0.86
CA LYS A 188 1.08 14.03 -0.31
C LYS A 188 0.97 13.81 1.19
N ARG A 189 1.48 12.68 1.69
CA ARG A 189 1.40 12.26 3.09
C ARG A 189 2.62 12.63 3.93
N GLY A 190 3.64 13.22 3.31
CA GLY A 190 4.74 13.88 4.02
C GLY A 190 4.21 14.90 5.02
N ASN A 191 4.87 15.02 6.16
CA ASN A 191 4.50 15.96 7.23
C ASN A 191 5.74 16.39 8.01
N LYS A 192 5.64 17.52 8.72
CA LYS A 192 6.77 18.12 9.46
C LYS A 192 7.45 17.12 10.39
N GLU A 193 6.67 16.34 11.15
CA GLU A 193 7.23 15.39 12.11
C GLU A 193 7.98 14.24 11.42
N LEU A 194 7.44 13.69 10.33
CA LEU A 194 8.14 12.67 9.54
C LEU A 194 9.49 13.19 9.01
N THR A 195 9.50 14.41 8.46
CA THR A 195 10.73 15.00 7.91
C THR A 195 11.77 15.30 8.97
N ARG A 196 11.35 15.66 10.19
CA ARG A 196 12.24 15.80 11.35
C ARG A 196 12.87 14.47 11.72
N ILE A 197 12.08 13.40 11.82
CA ILE A 197 12.57 12.05 12.14
C ILE A 197 13.53 11.53 11.06
N ILE A 198 13.21 11.77 9.78
CA ILE A 198 14.08 11.41 8.65
C ILE A 198 15.44 12.11 8.76
N SER A 199 15.44 13.42 9.02
CA SER A 199 16.67 14.20 9.23
C SER A 199 17.46 13.69 10.43
N ASP A 200 16.82 13.46 11.58
CA ASP A 200 17.50 12.95 12.78
C ASP A 200 18.14 11.57 12.53
N TYR A 201 17.39 10.65 11.89
CA TYR A 201 17.92 9.35 11.50
C TYR A 201 19.10 9.46 10.53
N ALA A 202 19.02 10.38 9.57
CA ALA A 202 20.12 10.58 8.63
C ALA A 202 21.40 11.03 9.34
N HIS A 203 21.30 11.95 10.29
CA HIS A 203 22.44 12.39 11.10
C HIS A 203 23.03 11.25 11.93
N GLU A 204 22.20 10.40 12.52
CA GLU A 204 22.66 9.20 13.24
C GLU A 204 23.43 8.23 12.32
N ARG A 205 22.91 7.98 11.10
CA ARG A 205 23.56 7.11 10.11
C ARG A 205 24.87 7.69 9.62
N TRP A 206 24.89 8.98 9.30
CA TRP A 206 26.08 9.71 8.89
C TRP A 206 27.16 9.72 9.96
N ALA A 207 26.81 9.93 11.23
CA ALA A 207 27.75 9.86 12.35
C ALA A 207 28.36 8.46 12.50
N ALA A 208 27.62 7.42 12.12
CA ALA A 208 28.08 6.03 12.13
C ALA A 208 28.73 5.58 10.80
N SER A 209 28.94 6.48 9.83
CA SER A 209 29.44 6.16 8.48
C SER A 209 28.63 5.05 7.79
N ARG A 210 27.31 5.07 7.96
CA ARG A 210 26.39 4.12 7.34
C ARG A 210 25.56 4.79 6.24
N GLU A 211 25.31 4.04 5.17
CA GLU A 211 24.48 4.50 4.05
C GLU A 211 23.00 4.66 4.44
N ILE A 212 22.29 5.46 3.67
CA ILE A 212 20.86 5.71 3.79
C ILE A 212 20.25 5.44 2.42
N ASP A 213 19.10 4.77 2.36
CA ASP A 213 18.38 4.64 1.10
C ASP A 213 17.98 6.04 0.59
N PRO A 214 18.39 6.45 -0.62
CA PRO A 214 18.03 7.76 -1.17
C PRO A 214 16.52 8.03 -1.20
N CYS A 215 15.69 6.99 -1.42
CA CYS A 215 14.24 7.12 -1.39
C CYS A 215 13.69 7.52 -0.02
N PHE A 216 14.46 7.35 1.06
CA PHE A 216 14.05 7.73 2.41
C PHE A 216 13.72 9.21 2.53
N TRP A 217 14.33 10.07 1.70
CA TRP A 217 14.12 11.51 1.66
C TRP A 217 12.83 11.96 0.94
N ARG A 218 12.13 11.06 0.24
CA ARG A 218 10.95 11.38 -0.58
C ARG A 218 9.87 12.24 0.10
N PRO A 219 9.53 12.09 1.39
CA PRO A 219 8.51 12.91 2.05
C PRO A 219 8.92 14.37 2.32
N VAL A 220 10.19 14.74 2.07
CA VAL A 220 10.80 15.96 2.59
C VAL A 220 10.48 17.22 1.77
N SER A 221 10.20 17.07 0.47
CA SER A 221 10.15 18.19 -0.50
C SER A 221 9.29 19.37 -0.03
N ASN A 222 8.09 19.11 0.51
CA ASN A 222 7.12 20.14 0.90
C ASN A 222 7.39 20.79 2.26
N PHE A 223 8.42 20.37 3.01
CA PHE A 223 8.67 20.79 4.39
C PHE A 223 10.07 21.36 4.62
N MET A 224 10.74 21.79 3.55
CA MET A 224 12.08 22.38 3.61
C MET A 224 12.17 23.50 4.65
N ASN A 225 13.19 23.42 5.49
CA ASN A 225 13.56 24.40 6.50
C ASN A 225 15.09 24.51 6.55
N GLU A 226 15.63 25.39 7.37
CA GLU A 226 17.08 25.64 7.44
C GLU A 226 17.90 24.36 7.70
N LYS A 227 17.42 23.46 8.57
CA LYS A 227 18.11 22.19 8.86
C LYS A 227 18.09 21.27 7.64
N LEU A 228 16.92 21.07 7.03
CA LEU A 228 16.77 20.22 5.85
C LEU A 228 17.55 20.76 4.65
N LEU A 229 17.65 22.09 4.49
CA LEU A 229 18.49 22.69 3.45
C LEU A 229 19.99 22.38 3.65
N LYS A 230 20.46 22.29 4.90
CA LYS A 230 21.82 21.84 5.21
C LYS A 230 21.99 20.35 4.87
N ASP A 231 20.96 19.54 5.13
CA ASP A 231 20.95 18.13 4.75
C ASP A 231 21.02 17.96 3.22
N MET A 232 20.25 18.73 2.45
CA MET A 232 20.30 18.71 0.99
C MET A 232 21.68 19.13 0.47
N LYS A 233 22.30 20.18 1.03
CA LYS A 233 23.68 20.58 0.70
C LYS A 233 24.68 19.46 0.92
N ARG A 234 24.51 18.69 2.00
CA ARG A 234 25.35 17.52 2.27
C ARG A 234 25.14 16.44 1.21
N LEU A 235 23.90 16.10 0.88
CA LEU A 235 23.59 15.10 -0.15
C LEU A 235 24.14 15.50 -1.53
N PHE A 236 24.04 16.78 -1.91
CA PHE A 236 24.65 17.29 -3.14
C PHE A 236 26.17 17.17 -3.17
N SER A 237 26.82 17.17 -2.00
CA SER A 237 28.28 17.03 -1.86
C SER A 237 28.71 15.56 -1.71
N SER A 238 27.79 14.60 -1.75
CA SER A 238 28.07 13.18 -1.63
C SER A 238 28.73 12.63 -2.90
N ASP A 239 29.62 11.66 -2.77
CA ASP A 239 30.16 10.92 -3.92
C ASP A 239 29.13 9.95 -4.52
N ASN A 240 28.01 9.70 -3.82
CA ASN A 240 26.93 8.86 -4.29
C ASN A 240 25.94 9.67 -5.15
N ILE A 241 25.90 9.37 -6.46
CA ILE A 241 25.00 10.02 -7.43
C ILE A 241 23.52 9.86 -7.02
N ALA A 242 23.12 8.74 -6.43
CA ALA A 242 21.73 8.54 -6.02
C ALA A 242 21.34 9.48 -4.87
N GLU A 243 22.27 9.81 -3.96
CA GLU A 243 22.05 10.82 -2.92
C GLU A 243 21.92 12.23 -3.51
N GLN A 244 22.76 12.57 -4.50
CA GLN A 244 22.65 13.85 -5.23
C GLN A 244 21.29 13.96 -5.96
N LYS A 245 20.85 12.89 -6.62
CA LYS A 245 19.53 12.81 -7.27
C LYS A 245 18.39 12.99 -6.25
N ALA A 246 18.49 12.40 -5.06
CA ALA A 246 17.49 12.59 -4.00
C ALA A 246 17.39 14.04 -3.57
N ALA A 247 18.54 14.69 -3.35
CA ALA A 247 18.60 16.11 -3.01
C ALA A 247 17.97 16.97 -4.10
N ALA A 248 18.28 16.67 -5.37
CA ALA A 248 17.73 17.37 -6.51
C ALA A 248 16.20 17.24 -6.60
N LEU A 249 15.66 16.02 -6.47
CA LEU A 249 14.22 15.77 -6.48
C LEU A 249 13.51 16.49 -5.32
N CYS A 250 14.10 16.43 -4.12
CA CYS A 250 13.59 17.13 -2.95
C CYS A 250 13.54 18.65 -3.15
N CYS A 251 14.61 19.25 -3.68
CA CYS A 251 14.67 20.69 -3.93
C CYS A 251 13.77 21.12 -5.09
N TYR A 252 13.70 20.33 -6.17
CA TYR A 252 12.91 20.63 -7.36
C TYR A 252 11.41 20.67 -7.05
N HIS A 253 10.92 19.67 -6.30
CA HIS A 253 9.52 19.59 -5.89
C HIS A 253 9.21 20.40 -4.62
N SER A 254 10.14 21.21 -4.12
CA SER A 254 9.92 22.03 -2.93
C SER A 254 9.13 23.30 -3.24
N ASN A 255 8.40 23.78 -2.23
CA ASN A 255 7.78 25.11 -2.25
C ASN A 255 8.72 26.21 -1.70
N SER A 256 9.90 25.86 -1.17
CA SER A 256 10.88 26.83 -0.67
C SER A 256 11.68 27.46 -1.81
N SER A 257 11.78 28.79 -1.82
CA SER A 257 12.62 29.55 -2.75
C SER A 257 14.10 29.20 -2.58
N GLU A 258 14.55 29.02 -1.34
CA GLU A 258 15.93 28.70 -1.00
C GLU A 258 16.32 27.30 -1.49
N ALA A 259 15.38 26.34 -1.45
CA ALA A 259 15.60 25.00 -2.01
C ALA A 259 15.76 25.07 -3.54
N LYS A 260 14.93 25.86 -4.21
CA LYS A 260 15.03 26.08 -5.68
C LYS A 260 16.31 26.82 -6.05
N GLU A 261 16.71 27.81 -5.27
CA GLU A 261 17.97 28.54 -5.47
C GLU A 261 19.17 27.60 -5.33
N LEU A 262 19.19 26.75 -4.30
CA LEU A 262 20.25 25.74 -4.12
C LEU A 262 20.39 24.82 -5.35
N LEU A 263 19.26 24.43 -5.94
CA LEU A 263 19.23 23.55 -7.11
C LEU A 263 19.84 24.19 -8.38
N THR A 264 19.88 25.53 -8.47
CA THR A 264 20.46 26.24 -9.64
C THR A 264 21.94 25.91 -9.86
N GLY A 265 22.65 25.48 -8.81
CA GLY A 265 24.04 25.02 -8.90
C GLY A 265 24.22 23.67 -9.62
N PHE A 266 23.13 22.97 -9.94
CA PHE A 266 23.16 21.61 -10.49
C PHE A 266 22.29 21.47 -11.76
N PRO A 267 22.59 22.22 -12.84
CA PRO A 267 21.75 22.30 -14.04
C PRO A 267 21.53 20.96 -14.75
N GLU A 268 22.50 20.04 -14.69
CA GLU A 268 22.36 18.71 -15.30
C GLU A 268 21.35 17.83 -14.54
N LEU A 269 21.29 17.93 -13.21
CA LEU A 269 20.26 17.25 -12.40
C LEU A 269 18.88 17.83 -12.69
N VAL A 270 18.77 19.15 -12.85
CA VAL A 270 17.50 19.81 -13.24
C VAL A 270 16.99 19.29 -14.58
N LYS A 271 17.84 19.31 -15.62
CA LYS A 271 17.49 18.79 -16.94
C LYS A 271 17.06 17.33 -16.87
N GLY A 272 17.73 16.52 -16.05
CA GLY A 272 17.40 15.11 -15.84
C GLY A 272 16.03 14.91 -15.19
N ILE A 273 15.62 15.79 -14.28
CA ILE A 273 14.27 15.76 -13.70
C ILE A 273 13.23 16.21 -14.73
N GLU A 274 13.48 17.31 -15.45
CA GLU A 274 12.56 17.87 -16.44
C GLU A 274 12.29 16.93 -17.62
N ASN A 275 13.30 16.17 -18.05
CA ASN A 275 13.17 15.19 -19.13
C ASN A 275 12.70 13.80 -18.65
N GLY A 276 12.48 13.62 -17.35
CA GLY A 276 11.99 12.38 -16.74
C GLY A 276 13.03 11.26 -16.59
N SER A 277 14.32 11.50 -16.85
CA SER A 277 15.39 10.50 -16.62
C SER A 277 15.74 10.34 -15.13
N ILE A 278 15.53 11.38 -14.32
CA ILE A 278 15.71 11.35 -12.87
C ILE A 278 14.34 11.39 -12.20
N THR A 279 13.96 10.27 -11.60
CA THR A 279 12.73 10.10 -10.81
C THR A 279 13.06 9.36 -9.51
N TRP A 280 12.12 9.30 -8.57
CA TRP A 280 12.27 8.44 -7.38
C TRP A 280 12.43 6.95 -7.76
N VAL A 281 11.81 6.51 -8.85
CA VAL A 281 11.89 5.13 -9.34
C VAL A 281 13.26 4.82 -9.95
N SER A 282 13.82 5.73 -10.75
CA SER A 282 15.13 5.59 -11.42
C SER A 282 16.32 6.11 -10.61
N ILE A 283 16.14 6.37 -9.31
CA ILE A 283 17.13 7.09 -8.51
C ILE A 283 18.42 6.28 -8.28
N LYS A 284 18.32 4.96 -8.27
CA LYS A 284 19.44 4.02 -8.04
C LYS A 284 20.09 3.53 -9.34
N GLU A 285 19.52 3.90 -10.49
CA GLU A 285 20.09 3.64 -11.83
C GLU A 285 21.16 4.68 -12.17
#